data_AF-A0A6P3YCX6-F1
#
_entry.id   AF-A0A6P3YCX6-F1
#
_cell.length_a   1.000
_cell.length_b   1.000
_cell.length_c   1.000
_cell.angle_alpha   90.00
_cell.angle_beta   90.00
_cell.angle_gamma   90.00
#
_symmetry.space_group_name_H-M   'P 1'
#
loop_
_entity.id
_entity.type
_entity.pdbx_description
1 polymer ?
#
loop_
_entity_poly.entity_id
_entity_poly.type
_entity_poly.pdbx_seq_one_letter_code
_entity_poly.pdbx_strand_id
1 'polypeptide(L)'
;MIGVNDLYTNICWNSSPSSILDKHKADLIQVLTTLRENLPRTLISFIPPQNMKTLVDSRKSKPSFTCDLMTNSESSCMFGLRYQSFIPEYYKIMRQWQELDMEISIYPEFQRDDFAVITQAIILDLSIQLASDVYADTTYFTIDCFHYSQKTIA
;
A
#
# COMPACT_ATOMS: atom_id res chain seq x y z
N MET A 1 7.16 5.65 1.79
CA MET A 1 5.89 4.91 1.86
C MET A 1 5.44 4.87 3.32
N ILE A 2 4.23 5.35 3.62
CA ILE A 2 3.65 5.39 4.98
C ILE A 2 2.19 4.92 4.87
N GLY A 3 1.64 4.29 5.91
CA GLY A 3 0.20 3.97 5.99
C GLY A 3 -0.22 2.61 5.43
N VAL A 4 0.75 1.75 5.09
CA VAL A 4 0.52 0.41 4.57
C VAL A 4 -0.30 -0.46 5.53
N ASN A 5 0.06 -0.43 6.83
CA ASN A 5 -0.61 -1.21 7.86
C ASN A 5 -2.03 -0.69 8.15
N ASP A 6 -2.25 0.63 8.03
CA ASP A 6 -3.57 1.24 8.14
C ASP A 6 -4.51 0.65 7.08
N LEU A 7 -4.05 0.59 5.82
CA LEU A 7 -4.82 0.03 4.70
C LEU A 7 -4.97 -1.49 4.73
N TYR A 8 -3.92 -2.25 5.07
CA TYR A 8 -3.89 -3.70 4.85
C TYR A 8 -4.32 -4.50 6.07
N THR A 9 -4.11 -3.94 7.26
CA THR A 9 -4.32 -4.65 8.54
C THR A 9 -5.40 -3.98 9.39
N ASN A 10 -5.60 -2.65 9.24
CA ASN A 10 -6.49 -1.91 10.15
C ASN A 10 -7.80 -1.41 9.54
N ILE A 11 -7.93 -1.39 8.21
CA ILE A 11 -9.12 -0.86 7.52
C ILE A 11 -10.43 -1.51 8.01
N CYS A 12 -10.39 -2.80 8.36
CA CYS A 12 -11.55 -3.57 8.79
C CYS A 12 -11.90 -3.42 10.29
N TRP A 13 -11.08 -2.70 11.07
CA TRP A 13 -11.39 -2.34 12.47
C TRP A 13 -12.16 -1.02 12.58
N ASN A 14 -12.20 -0.22 11.51
CA ASN A 14 -12.99 1.00 11.47
C ASN A 14 -14.46 0.69 11.19
N SER A 15 -15.37 1.30 11.95
CA SER A 15 -16.82 1.19 11.74
C SER A 15 -17.26 1.74 10.39
N SER A 16 -16.52 2.73 9.87
CA SER A 16 -16.61 3.23 8.50
C SER A 16 -15.24 3.11 7.84
N PRO A 17 -15.00 2.13 6.95
CA PRO A 17 -13.70 1.94 6.31
C PRO A 17 -13.15 3.19 5.63
N SER A 18 -14.02 4.05 5.08
CA SER A 18 -13.60 5.28 4.38
C SER A 18 -13.04 6.37 5.32
N SER A 19 -13.33 6.33 6.62
CA SER A 19 -12.84 7.33 7.57
C SER A 19 -11.32 7.34 7.70
N ILE A 20 -10.68 6.24 7.30
CA ILE A 20 -9.23 6.10 7.29
C ILE A 20 -8.55 7.12 6.36
N LEU A 21 -9.24 7.57 5.31
CA LEU A 21 -8.73 8.56 4.36
C LEU A 21 -8.55 9.93 5.02
N ASP A 22 -9.53 10.38 5.80
CA ASP A 22 -9.46 11.66 6.51
C ASP A 22 -8.35 11.65 7.57
N LYS A 23 -8.24 10.52 8.28
CA LYS A 23 -7.16 10.33 9.26
C LYS A 23 -5.79 10.36 8.60
N HIS A 24 -5.62 9.61 7.51
CA HIS A 24 -4.37 9.58 6.77
C HIS A 24 -3.99 10.94 6.19
N LYS A 25 -4.95 11.69 5.65
CA LYS A 25 -4.72 13.07 5.18
C LYS A 25 -4.11 13.93 6.28
N ALA A 26 -4.73 13.92 7.47
CA ALA A 26 -4.26 14.69 8.61
C ALA A 26 -2.86 14.27 9.06
N ASP A 27 -2.64 12.96 9.21
CA ASP A 27 -1.37 12.39 9.66
C ASP A 27 -0.24 12.67 8.65
N LEU A 28 -0.50 12.54 7.34
CA LEU A 28 0.50 12.79 6.29
C LEU A 28 0.89 14.27 6.22
N ILE A 29 -0.08 15.19 6.26
CA ILE A 29 0.19 16.64 6.30
C ILE A 29 1.02 16.99 7.53
N GLN A 30 0.70 16.42 8.70
CA GLN A 30 1.46 16.64 9.93
C GLN A 30 2.91 16.15 9.80
N VAL A 31 3.12 14.96 9.23
CA VAL A 31 4.46 14.40 9.01
C VAL A 31 5.26 15.27 8.05
N LEU A 32 4.69 15.60 6.87
CA LEU A 32 5.38 16.42 5.87
C LEU A 32 5.70 17.82 6.39
N THR A 33 4.78 18.42 7.16
CA THR A 33 5.02 19.69 7.86
C THR A 33 6.19 19.56 8.83
N THR A 34 6.19 18.53 9.67
CA THR A 34 7.27 18.28 10.63
C THR A 34 8.62 18.12 9.94
N LEU A 35 8.68 17.35 8.84
CA LEU A 35 9.90 17.17 8.06
C LEU A 35 10.37 18.48 7.44
N ARG A 36 9.46 19.27 6.86
CA ARG A 36 9.77 20.58 6.29
C ARG A 36 10.38 21.55 7.31
N GLU A 37 9.83 21.60 8.53
CA GLU A 37 10.31 22.51 9.57
C GLU A 37 11.65 22.07 10.18
N ASN A 38 12.03 20.79 10.08
CA ASN A 38 13.20 20.24 10.79
C ASN A 38 14.34 19.75 9.88
N LEU A 39 14.11 19.60 8.56
CA LEU A 39 15.09 19.07 7.62
C LEU A 39 15.30 20.03 6.44
N PRO A 40 16.20 21.03 6.56
CA PRO A 40 16.48 21.96 5.46
C PRO A 40 17.21 21.27 4.30
N ARG A 41 16.93 21.71 3.07
CA ARG A 41 17.51 21.19 1.81
C ARG A 41 17.19 19.71 1.59
N THR A 42 15.91 19.36 1.71
CA THR A 42 15.44 17.97 1.64
C THR A 42 14.51 17.75 0.47
N LEU A 43 14.74 16.66 -0.27
CA LEU A 43 13.81 16.12 -1.25
C LEU A 43 13.17 14.86 -0.67
N ILE A 44 11.86 14.88 -0.44
CA ILE A 44 11.10 13.71 -0.01
C ILE A 44 10.60 12.96 -1.23
N SER A 45 11.05 11.72 -1.37
CA SER A 45 10.48 10.76 -2.30
C SER A 45 9.33 10.01 -1.65
N PHE A 46 8.10 10.39 -1.99
CA PHE A 46 6.90 9.77 -1.47
C PHE A 46 6.40 8.67 -2.41
N ILE A 47 6.22 7.46 -1.89
CA ILE A 47 5.77 6.28 -2.64
C ILE A 47 4.41 5.87 -2.06
N PRO A 48 3.31 6.06 -2.80
CA PRO A 48 2.00 5.59 -2.38
C PRO A 48 1.96 4.06 -2.35
N PRO A 49 1.21 3.46 -1.42
CA PRO A 49 1.09 2.01 -1.32
C PRO A 49 0.40 1.43 -2.57
N GLN A 50 0.77 0.20 -2.93
CA GLN A 50 0.14 -0.51 -4.05
C GLN A 50 -1.30 -0.91 -3.72
N ASN A 51 -2.15 -1.02 -4.74
CA ASN A 51 -3.46 -1.63 -4.59
C ASN A 51 -3.32 -3.15 -4.40
N MET A 52 -3.90 -3.67 -3.33
CA MET A 52 -3.79 -5.08 -2.94
C MET A 52 -4.42 -6.07 -3.93
N LYS A 53 -5.17 -5.58 -4.93
CA LYS A 53 -5.80 -6.41 -5.95
C LYS A 53 -4.83 -7.38 -6.63
N THR A 54 -3.66 -6.91 -7.07
CA THR A 54 -2.69 -7.77 -7.76
C THR A 54 -2.22 -8.90 -6.85
N LEU A 55 -1.91 -8.60 -5.58
CA LEU A 55 -1.43 -9.60 -4.63
C LEU A 55 -2.54 -10.63 -4.30
N VAL A 56 -3.75 -10.17 -4.00
CA VAL A 56 -4.88 -11.06 -3.71
C VAL A 56 -5.20 -11.95 -4.91
N ASP A 57 -5.20 -11.40 -6.13
CA ASP A 57 -5.47 -12.15 -7.35
C ASP A 57 -4.37 -13.18 -7.64
N SER A 58 -3.10 -12.87 -7.34
CA SER A 58 -1.98 -13.82 -7.50
C SER A 58 -2.13 -15.07 -6.63
N ARG A 59 -2.72 -14.92 -5.44
CA ARG A 59 -2.87 -15.99 -4.45
C ARG A 59 -4.01 -16.95 -4.74
N LYS A 60 -5.02 -16.53 -5.51
CA LYS A 60 -6.16 -17.40 -5.89
C LYS A 60 -5.74 -18.64 -6.70
N SER A 61 -4.59 -18.57 -7.37
CA SER A 61 -4.15 -19.58 -8.32
C SER A 61 -3.23 -20.66 -7.74
N LYS A 62 -2.70 -20.46 -6.52
CA LYS A 62 -1.75 -21.37 -5.86
C LYS A 62 -2.09 -21.52 -4.37
N PRO A 63 -2.95 -22.50 -4.00
CA PRO A 63 -3.29 -22.73 -2.60
C PRO A 63 -2.06 -23.21 -1.83
N SER A 64 -1.86 -22.68 -0.63
CA SER A 64 -0.74 -23.04 0.24
C SER A 64 -1.11 -22.75 1.69
N PHE A 65 -1.13 -23.79 2.53
CA PHE A 65 -1.50 -23.66 3.93
C PHE A 65 -0.63 -22.63 4.67
N THR A 66 0.70 -22.69 4.47
CA THR A 66 1.63 -21.73 5.08
C THR A 66 1.32 -20.31 4.63
N CYS A 67 1.14 -20.11 3.32
CA CYS A 67 0.87 -18.79 2.79
C CYS A 67 -0.50 -18.25 3.23
N ASP A 68 -1.52 -19.11 3.35
CA ASP A 68 -2.86 -18.75 3.81
C ASP A 68 -2.82 -18.35 5.28
N LEU A 69 -2.10 -19.11 6.12
CA LEU A 69 -1.89 -18.76 7.54
C LEU A 69 -1.18 -17.41 7.69
N MET A 70 -0.09 -17.20 6.96
CA MET A 70 0.71 -15.97 7.05
C MET A 70 -0.07 -14.74 6.57
N THR A 71 -0.69 -14.80 5.38
CA THR A 71 -1.49 -13.68 4.87
C THR A 71 -2.73 -13.36 5.73
N ASN A 72 -3.36 -14.37 6.34
CA ASN A 72 -4.43 -14.12 7.30
C ASN A 72 -3.91 -13.46 8.59
N SER A 73 -2.68 -13.72 9.00
CA SER A 73 -2.06 -13.06 10.16
C SER A 73 -1.66 -11.61 9.84
N GLU A 74 -0.95 -11.39 8.73
CA GLU A 74 -0.41 -10.08 8.35
C GLU A 74 -1.49 -9.11 7.83
N SER A 75 -2.46 -9.63 7.07
CA SER A 75 -3.48 -8.82 6.39
C SER A 75 -4.84 -9.51 6.42
N SER A 76 -5.33 -9.78 7.63
CA SER A 76 -6.64 -10.40 7.87
C SER A 76 -7.78 -9.66 7.17
N CYS A 77 -7.73 -8.33 7.06
CA CYS A 77 -8.74 -7.53 6.35
C CYS A 77 -8.83 -7.86 4.85
N MET A 78 -7.72 -8.28 4.21
CA MET A 78 -7.68 -8.56 2.78
C MET A 78 -7.84 -10.04 2.43
N PHE A 79 -7.36 -10.93 3.29
CA PHE A 79 -7.35 -12.38 3.04
C PHE A 79 -8.35 -13.18 3.89
N GLY A 80 -8.87 -12.58 4.96
CA GLY A 80 -9.81 -13.23 5.87
C GLY A 80 -11.19 -13.42 5.24
N LEU A 81 -11.73 -14.63 5.34
CA LEU A 81 -13.07 -14.97 4.84
C LEU A 81 -14.16 -14.06 5.41
N ARG A 82 -13.97 -13.56 6.65
CA ARG A 82 -14.89 -12.62 7.32
C ARG A 82 -15.10 -11.33 6.53
N TYR A 83 -14.09 -10.87 5.78
CA TYR A 83 -14.09 -9.56 5.14
C TYR A 83 -14.22 -9.64 3.61
N GLN A 84 -14.44 -10.84 3.05
CA GLN A 84 -14.46 -11.08 1.61
C GLN A 84 -15.46 -10.18 0.86
N SER A 85 -16.62 -9.87 1.47
CA SER A 85 -17.63 -8.99 0.89
C SER A 85 -17.21 -7.52 0.81
N PHE A 86 -16.26 -7.09 1.65
CA PHE A 86 -15.78 -5.71 1.71
C PHE A 86 -14.57 -5.45 0.78
N ILE A 87 -13.92 -6.50 0.27
CA ILE A 87 -12.74 -6.38 -0.59
C ILE A 87 -12.94 -5.42 -1.78
N PRO A 88 -14.07 -5.43 -2.51
CA PRO A 88 -14.29 -4.46 -3.60
C PRO A 88 -14.34 -3.00 -3.12
N GLU A 89 -14.83 -2.76 -1.90
CA GLU A 89 -14.84 -1.43 -1.27
C GLU A 89 -13.43 -1.03 -0.83
N TYR A 90 -12.68 -1.95 -0.21
CA TYR A 90 -11.29 -1.70 0.21
C TYR A 90 -10.40 -1.34 -0.98
N TYR A 91 -10.58 -1.98 -2.15
CA TYR A 91 -9.85 -1.59 -3.36
C TYR A 91 -10.16 -0.16 -3.82
N LYS A 92 -11.39 0.32 -3.64
CA LYS A 92 -11.75 1.71 -3.95
C LYS A 92 -11.09 2.67 -2.96
N ILE A 93 -11.12 2.35 -1.67
CA ILE A 93 -10.46 3.15 -0.62
C ILE A 93 -8.96 3.22 -0.86
N MET A 94 -8.30 2.11 -1.20
CA MET A 94 -6.87 2.11 -1.56
C MET A 94 -6.57 2.99 -2.78
N ARG A 95 -7.45 3.02 -3.77
CA ARG A 95 -7.29 3.94 -4.92
C ARG A 95 -7.42 5.40 -4.48
N GLN A 96 -8.44 5.72 -3.68
CA GLN A 96 -8.61 7.07 -3.13
C GLN A 96 -7.43 7.50 -2.25
N TRP A 97 -6.83 6.55 -1.52
CA TRP A 97 -5.62 6.78 -0.75
C TRP A 97 -4.43 7.14 -1.65
N GLN A 98 -4.24 6.42 -2.75
CA GLN A 98 -3.19 6.73 -3.73
C GLN A 98 -3.39 8.11 -4.36
N GLU A 99 -4.62 8.45 -4.71
CA GLU A 99 -5.01 9.76 -5.24
C GLU A 99 -4.72 10.88 -4.23
N LEU A 100 -5.09 10.66 -2.97
CA LEU A 100 -4.84 11.57 -1.85
C LEU A 100 -3.34 11.78 -1.61
N ASP A 101 -2.55 10.71 -1.64
CA ASP A 101 -1.09 10.75 -1.53
C ASP A 101 -0.47 11.62 -2.63
N MET A 102 -0.90 11.42 -3.87
CA MET A 102 -0.46 12.21 -5.02
C MET A 102 -0.87 13.69 -4.89
N GLU A 103 -2.11 13.95 -4.49
CA GLU A 103 -2.63 15.30 -4.30
C GLU A 103 -1.86 16.08 -3.23
N ILE A 104 -1.63 15.48 -2.06
CA ILE A 104 -0.92 16.14 -0.95
C ILE A 104 0.53 16.43 -1.34
N SER A 105 1.18 15.54 -2.09
CA SER A 105 2.58 15.72 -2.49
C SER A 105 2.83 17.00 -3.29
N ILE A 106 1.82 17.50 -4.01
CA ILE A 106 1.91 18.70 -4.85
C ILE A 106 1.38 19.96 -4.15
N TYR A 107 1.05 19.89 -2.85
CA TYR A 107 0.61 21.07 -2.11
C TYR A 107 1.70 22.15 -2.11
N PRO A 108 1.35 23.44 -2.36
CA PRO A 108 2.33 24.52 -2.44
C PRO A 108 3.23 24.65 -1.21
N GLU A 109 2.69 24.32 -0.04
CA GLU A 109 3.42 24.37 1.23
C GLU A 109 4.57 23.34 1.33
N PHE A 110 4.59 22.35 0.44
CA PHE A 110 5.64 21.32 0.32
C PHE A 110 6.49 21.49 -0.95
N GLN A 111 6.40 22.64 -1.62
CA GLN A 111 7.16 22.99 -2.82
C GLN A 111 7.92 24.30 -2.60
N ARG A 112 8.98 24.22 -1.80
CA ARG A 112 9.87 25.33 -1.43
C ARG A 112 11.26 25.17 -2.06
N ASP A 113 12.02 26.25 -2.13
CA ASP A 113 13.39 26.25 -2.67
C ASP A 113 14.34 25.31 -1.90
N ASP A 114 14.07 25.08 -0.62
CA ASP A 114 14.86 24.24 0.29
C ASP A 114 14.15 22.96 0.73
N PHE A 115 12.94 22.70 0.23
CA PHE A 115 12.19 21.50 0.59
C PHE A 115 11.16 21.16 -0.49
N ALA A 116 11.22 19.94 -1.03
CA ALA A 116 10.26 19.49 -2.03
C ALA A 116 9.78 18.06 -1.73
N VAL A 117 8.52 17.78 -2.04
CA VAL A 117 7.97 16.42 -2.05
C VAL A 117 7.69 16.02 -3.49
N ILE A 118 8.10 14.83 -3.87
CA ILE A 118 7.76 14.23 -5.17
C ILE A 118 7.07 12.89 -4.96
N THR A 119 6.06 12.61 -5.77
CA THR A 119 5.45 11.28 -5.79
C THR A 119 6.15 10.36 -6.78
N GLN A 120 6.50 9.16 -6.32
CA GLN A 120 6.99 8.06 -7.13
C GLN A 120 5.89 7.02 -7.30
N ALA A 121 5.26 7.00 -8.47
CA ALA A 121 4.18 6.08 -8.84
C ALA A 121 4.67 4.65 -9.22
N ILE A 122 5.89 4.28 -8.81
CA ILE A 122 6.61 3.09 -9.31
C ILE A 122 5.94 1.75 -8.99
N ILE A 123 5.08 1.70 -7.97
CA ILE A 123 4.40 0.48 -7.53
C ILE A 123 2.87 0.54 -7.66
N LEU A 124 2.31 1.59 -8.26
CA LEU A 124 0.85 1.73 -8.40
C LEU A 124 0.26 0.61 -9.28
N ASP A 125 0.95 0.29 -10.37
CA ASP A 125 0.55 -0.69 -11.38
C ASP A 125 1.48 -1.92 -11.42
N LEU A 126 2.13 -2.23 -10.30
CA LEU A 126 3.02 -3.39 -10.23
C LEU A 126 2.22 -4.68 -10.47
N SER A 127 2.58 -5.40 -11.53
CA SER A 127 2.04 -6.72 -11.86
C SER A 127 3.01 -7.83 -11.49
N ILE A 128 2.51 -8.94 -10.98
CA ILE A 128 3.32 -10.13 -10.70
C ILE A 128 3.45 -10.93 -12.00
N GLN A 129 4.68 -11.25 -12.39
CA GLN A 129 4.92 -12.05 -13.58
C GLN A 129 4.39 -13.47 -13.42
N LEU A 130 4.05 -14.10 -14.55
CA LEU A 130 3.63 -15.49 -14.57
C LEU A 130 4.85 -16.41 -14.58
N ALA A 131 4.77 -17.50 -13.85
CA ALA A 131 5.73 -18.60 -13.92
C ALA A 131 5.44 -19.49 -15.15
N SER A 132 6.30 -20.49 -15.37
CA SER A 132 6.16 -21.44 -16.48
C SER A 132 4.85 -22.24 -16.45
N ASP A 133 4.22 -22.32 -15.28
CA ASP A 133 2.91 -22.96 -15.07
C ASP A 133 1.73 -21.99 -15.31
N VAL A 134 1.98 -20.80 -15.86
CA VAL A 134 0.98 -19.76 -16.19
C VAL A 134 0.30 -19.13 -14.97
N TYR A 135 0.69 -19.54 -13.76
CA TYR A 135 0.24 -18.92 -12.52
C TYR A 135 1.20 -17.83 -12.08
N ALA A 136 0.80 -17.00 -11.11
CA ALA A 136 1.70 -16.01 -10.53
C ALA A 136 2.99 -16.68 -10.03
N ASP A 137 4.13 -16.07 -10.38
CA ASP A 137 5.43 -16.52 -9.93
C ASP A 137 5.62 -16.15 -8.46
N THR A 138 5.49 -17.15 -7.59
CA THR A 138 5.59 -16.98 -6.14
C THR A 138 7.00 -16.62 -5.68
N THR A 139 8.02 -16.73 -6.53
CA THR A 139 9.40 -16.34 -6.19
C THR A 139 9.58 -14.82 -6.08
N TYR A 140 8.58 -14.03 -6.52
CA TYR A 140 8.49 -12.59 -6.25
C TYR A 140 8.08 -12.26 -4.81
N PHE A 141 7.74 -13.26 -3.99
CA PHE A 141 7.39 -13.10 -2.58
C PHE A 141 8.37 -13.81 -1.65
N THR A 142 8.42 -13.34 -0.40
CA THR A 142 9.08 -14.05 0.69
C THR A 142 8.25 -15.25 1.14
N ILE A 143 8.71 -15.96 2.18
CA ILE A 143 8.03 -17.14 2.72
C ILE A 143 6.62 -16.87 3.29
N ASP A 144 6.31 -15.61 3.60
CA ASP A 144 4.98 -15.20 4.06
C ASP A 144 3.97 -15.03 2.90
N CYS A 145 4.45 -15.05 1.66
CA CYS A 145 3.66 -14.92 0.45
C CYS A 145 2.84 -13.61 0.40
N PHE A 146 3.37 -12.57 1.06
CA PHE A 146 2.81 -11.22 1.21
C PHE A 146 3.86 -10.15 0.88
N HIS A 147 5.00 -10.18 1.55
CA HIS A 147 6.09 -9.24 1.30
C HIS A 147 6.86 -9.62 0.03
N TYR A 148 7.25 -8.62 -0.74
CA TYR A 148 8.06 -8.82 -1.93
C TYR A 148 9.46 -9.35 -1.60
N SER A 149 9.95 -10.30 -2.40
CA SER A 149 11.32 -10.80 -2.30
C SER A 149 12.30 -9.81 -2.95
N GLN A 150 13.60 -10.06 -2.75
CA GLN A 150 14.66 -9.29 -3.41
C GLN A 150 14.53 -9.32 -4.94
N LYS A 151 13.96 -10.38 -5.53
CA LYS A 151 13.73 -10.51 -6.98
C LYS A 151 12.88 -9.37 -7.53
N THR A 152 11.94 -8.85 -6.74
CA THR A 152 11.04 -7.76 -7.15
C THR A 152 11.73 -6.40 -7.15
N ILE A 153 12.84 -6.26 -6.42
CA ILE A 153 13.56 -5.00 -6.18
C ILE A 153 14.83 -4.93 -7.06
N ALA A 154 15.15 -6.00 -7.81
CA ALA A 154 16.36 -6.14 -8.62
C ALA A 154 16.20 -5.69 -10.07
#